data_AF-A0A958QT53-F1
#
_entry.id   AF-A0A958QT53-F1
#
_cell.length_a   1.000
_cell.length_b   1.000
_cell.length_c   1.000
_cell.angle_alpha   90.00
_cell.angle_beta   90.00
_cell.angle_gamma   90.00
#
_symmetry.space_group_name_H-M   'P 1'
#
loop_
_entity.id
_entity.type
_entity.pdbx_description
1 polymer ?
#
loop_
_entity_poly.entity_id
_entity_poly.type
_entity_poly.pdbx_seq_one_letter_code
_entity_poly.pdbx_strand_id
1 'polypeptide(L)'
;MKKNNINDFKPFLSLIIIIMTLLFLVFSKMEVRRLGYSVLKQSREFRRLQDNYRLKVIEYAKLTSPENLRKMAVSKFTMSEAEVGQIIHISGDQIAVEQ
;
A
#
# COMPACT_ATOMS: atom_id res chain seq x y z
N MET A 1 -31.73 26.31 -58.20
CA MET A 1 -30.34 25.93 -57.83
C MET A 1 -29.85 26.88 -56.73
N LYS A 2 -30.12 26.58 -55.46
CA LYS A 2 -29.84 27.48 -54.32
C LYS A 2 -28.42 27.24 -53.78
N LYS A 3 -27.42 27.80 -54.46
CA LYS A 3 -26.01 27.74 -54.05
C LYS A 3 -25.72 29.02 -53.27
N ASN A 4 -26.01 29.07 -51.96
CA ASN A 4 -25.59 30.17 -51.06
C ASN A 4 -25.86 29.94 -49.53
N ASN A 5 -25.81 28.71 -49.01
CA ASN A 5 -25.98 28.48 -47.54
C ASN A 5 -24.68 28.15 -46.78
N ILE A 6 -23.57 27.87 -47.47
CA ILE A 6 -22.34 27.38 -46.83
C ILE A 6 -21.56 28.52 -46.16
N ASN A 7 -21.59 29.73 -46.72
CA ASN A 7 -20.86 30.86 -46.16
C ASN A 7 -21.51 31.39 -44.86
N ASP A 8 -22.82 31.27 -44.72
CA ASP A 8 -23.54 31.73 -43.51
C ASP A 8 -23.37 30.77 -42.33
N PHE A 9 -23.02 29.50 -42.57
CA PHE A 9 -22.81 28.49 -41.53
C PHE A 9 -21.39 28.54 -40.91
N LYS A 10 -20.39 29.01 -41.66
CA LYS A 10 -19.00 29.16 -41.20
C LYS A 10 -18.84 29.93 -39.88
N PRO A 11 -19.47 31.10 -39.67
CA PRO A 11 -19.34 31.82 -38.41
C PRO A 11 -19.91 31.05 -37.22
N PHE A 12 -21.01 30.31 -37.43
CA PHE A 12 -21.60 29.47 -36.37
C PHE A 12 -20.71 28.29 -36.01
N LEU A 13 -20.12 27.61 -37.00
CA LEU A 13 -19.17 26.53 -36.78
C LEU A 13 -17.90 27.04 -36.05
N SER A 14 -17.38 28.19 -36.45
CA SER A 14 -16.25 28.84 -35.78
C SER A 14 -16.54 29.11 -34.30
N LEU A 15 -17.72 29.65 -34.00
CA LEU A 15 -18.15 29.92 -32.62
C LEU A 15 -18.27 28.63 -31.79
N ILE A 16 -18.82 27.56 -32.37
CA ILE A 16 -18.87 26.25 -31.72
C ILE A 16 -17.46 25.74 -31.41
N ILE A 17 -16.53 25.82 -32.37
CA ILE A 17 -15.15 25.37 -32.17
C ILE A 17 -14.48 26.17 -31.03
N ILE A 18 -14.69 27.49 -30.99
CA ILE A 18 -14.16 28.34 -29.93
C ILE A 18 -14.74 27.93 -28.56
N ILE A 19 -16.05 27.73 -28.46
CA ILE A 19 -16.69 27.31 -27.21
C ILE A 19 -16.17 25.93 -26.76
N MET A 20 -16.09 24.98 -27.69
CA MET A 20 -15.63 23.62 -27.41
C MET A 20 -14.18 23.60 -26.94
N THR A 21 -13.31 24.37 -27.58
CA THR A 21 -11.89 24.48 -27.18
C THR A 21 -11.76 25.13 -25.80
N LEU A 22 -12.54 26.16 -25.50
CA LEU A 22 -12.52 26.84 -24.21
C LEU A 22 -13.03 25.91 -23.08
N LEU A 23 -14.13 25.20 -23.32
CA LEU A 23 -14.64 24.18 -22.40
C LEU A 23 -13.62 23.06 -22.22
N PHE A 24 -13.04 22.54 -23.30
CA PHE A 24 -12.03 21.49 -23.25
C PHE A 24 -10.82 21.88 -22.40
N LEU A 25 -10.33 23.13 -22.52
CA LEU A 25 -9.25 23.64 -21.67
C LEU A 25 -9.63 23.68 -20.20
N VAL A 26 -10.84 24.16 -19.89
CA VAL A 26 -11.34 24.22 -18.50
C VAL A 26 -11.46 22.81 -17.91
N PHE A 27 -12.09 21.88 -18.63
CA PHE A 27 -12.23 20.49 -18.20
C PHE A 27 -10.87 19.82 -18.01
N SER A 28 -9.94 20.01 -18.95
CA SER A 28 -8.58 19.48 -18.84
C SER A 28 -7.86 20.00 -17.59
N LYS A 29 -7.96 21.31 -17.31
CA LYS A 29 -7.35 21.91 -16.11
C LYS A 29 -7.99 21.40 -14.81
N MET A 30 -9.31 21.22 -14.81
CA MET A 30 -10.04 20.67 -13.67
C MET A 30 -9.66 19.20 -13.42
N GLU A 31 -9.48 18.43 -14.48
CA GLU A 31 -9.10 17.01 -14.40
C GLU A 31 -7.70 16.83 -13.81
N VAL A 32 -6.72 17.60 -14.27
CA VAL A 32 -5.36 17.59 -13.72
C VAL A 32 -5.37 17.93 -12.23
N ARG A 33 -6.16 18.93 -11.83
CA ARG A 33 -6.29 19.30 -10.41
C ARG A 33 -6.95 18.19 -9.59
N ARG A 34 -8.01 17.56 -10.10
CA ARG A 34 -8.69 16.42 -9.45
C ARG A 34 -7.73 15.26 -9.22
N LEU A 35 -6.99 14.87 -10.26
CA LEU A 35 -5.98 13.82 -10.18
C LEU A 35 -4.88 14.18 -9.17
N GLY A 36 -4.41 15.42 -9.18
CA GLY A 36 -3.43 15.92 -8.21
C GLY A 36 -3.89 15.74 -6.75
N TYR A 37 -5.14 16.10 -6.45
CA TYR A 37 -5.70 15.88 -5.10
C TYR A 37 -5.85 14.40 -4.76
N SER A 38 -6.26 13.57 -5.72
CA SER A 38 -6.37 12.12 -5.50
C SER A 38 -5.01 11.50 -5.17
N VAL A 39 -3.99 11.81 -5.96
CA VAL A 39 -2.61 11.33 -5.76
C VAL A 39 -2.05 11.82 -4.42
N LEU A 40 -2.25 13.09 -4.08
CA LEU A 40 -1.80 13.64 -2.79
C LEU A 40 -2.45 12.90 -1.61
N LYS A 41 -3.76 12.65 -1.69
CA LYS A 41 -4.49 11.90 -0.66
C LYS A 41 -3.95 10.48 -0.54
N GLN A 42 -3.84 9.76 -1.65
CA GLN A 42 -3.32 8.39 -1.69
C GLN A 42 -1.89 8.30 -1.19
N SER A 43 -1.03 9.26 -1.54
CA SER A 43 0.36 9.32 -1.08
C SER A 43 0.45 9.48 0.44
N ARG A 44 -0.40 10.32 1.04
CA ARG A 44 -0.47 10.48 2.50
C ARG A 44 -0.96 9.20 3.19
N GLU A 45 -1.97 8.56 2.63
CA GLU A 45 -2.51 7.30 3.15
C GLU A 45 -1.47 6.18 3.07
N PHE A 46 -0.78 6.05 1.94
CA PHE A 46 0.31 5.10 1.76
C PHE A 46 1.42 5.30 2.80
N ARG A 47 1.87 6.53 3.03
CA ARG A 47 2.89 6.83 4.06
C ARG A 47 2.42 6.41 5.44
N ARG A 48 1.17 6.72 5.81
CA ARG A 48 0.59 6.32 7.10
C ARG A 48 0.56 4.80 7.25
N LEU A 49 0.16 4.07 6.22
CA LEU A 49 0.16 2.60 6.25
C LEU A 49 1.57 2.03 6.35
N GLN A 50 2.53 2.61 5.64
CA GLN A 50 3.93 2.20 5.69
C GLN A 50 4.54 2.41 7.09
N ASP A 51 4.26 3.54 7.74
CA ASP A 51 4.75 3.81 9.09
C ASP A 51 4.11 2.85 10.11
N ASN A 52 2.79 2.60 9.99
CA ASN A 52 2.12 1.60 10.82
C ASN A 52 2.71 0.20 10.63
N TYR A 53 3.01 -0.19 9.39
CA TYR A 53 3.67 -1.46 9.10
C TYR A 53 5.03 -1.55 9.79
N ARG A 54 5.87 -0.52 9.67
CA ARG A 54 7.19 -0.47 10.33
C ARG A 54 7.07 -0.59 11.84
N LEU A 55 6.13 0.11 12.45
CA LEU A 55 5.89 0.03 13.91
C LEU A 55 5.51 -1.39 14.33
N LYS A 56 4.60 -2.03 13.60
CA LYS A 56 4.20 -3.42 13.87
C LYS A 56 5.33 -4.42 13.71
N VAL A 57 6.20 -4.23 12.71
CA VAL A 57 7.39 -5.08 12.53
C VAL A 57 8.33 -4.95 13.72
N ILE A 58 8.57 -3.73 14.21
CA ILE A 58 9.41 -3.49 15.39
C ILE A 58 8.78 -4.12 16.64
N GLU A 59 7.46 -3.95 16.83
CA GLU A 59 6.73 -4.55 17.95
C GLU A 59 6.80 -6.08 17.91
N TYR A 60 6.56 -6.68 16.75
CA TYR A 60 6.69 -8.11 16.54
C TYR A 60 8.09 -8.60 16.88
N ALA A 61 9.14 -7.95 16.34
CA ALA A 61 10.52 -8.31 16.61
C ALA A 61 10.88 -8.21 18.10
N LYS A 62 10.32 -7.23 18.82
CA LYS A 62 10.47 -7.13 20.28
C LYS A 62 9.79 -8.29 20.99
N LEU A 63 8.54 -8.62 20.64
CA LEU A 63 7.79 -9.72 21.24
C LEU A 63 8.45 -11.08 20.99
N THR A 64 8.94 -11.32 19.77
CA THR A 64 9.64 -12.54 19.38
C THR A 64 11.14 -12.50 19.65
N SER A 65 11.63 -11.52 20.42
CA SER A 65 13.04 -11.51 20.82
C SER A 65 13.34 -12.76 21.64
N PRO A 66 14.56 -13.35 21.52
CA PRO A 66 14.91 -14.57 22.24
C PRO A 66 14.69 -14.48 23.75
N GLU A 67 14.94 -13.31 24.34
CA GLU A 67 14.75 -13.10 25.76
C GLU A 67 13.27 -13.11 26.18
N ASN A 68 12.39 -12.52 25.38
CA ASN A 68 10.95 -12.55 25.64
C ASN A 68 10.35 -13.93 25.37
N LEU A 69 10.83 -14.63 24.34
CA LEU A 69 10.49 -16.02 24.08
C LEU A 69 10.95 -16.92 25.24
N ARG A 70 12.15 -16.73 25.78
CA ARG A 70 12.65 -17.45 26.95
C ARG A 70 11.80 -17.19 28.18
N LYS A 71 11.48 -15.93 28.48
CA LYS A 71 10.57 -15.56 29.58
C LYS A 71 9.20 -16.21 29.42
N MET A 72 8.67 -16.25 28.21
CA MET A 72 7.39 -16.90 27.90
C MET A 72 7.47 -18.43 28.07
N ALA A 73 8.53 -19.07 27.55
CA ALA A 73 8.78 -20.51 27.68
C ALA A 73 8.82 -20.96 29.14
N VAL A 74 9.57 -20.24 29.98
CA VAL A 74 9.70 -20.54 31.41
C VAL A 74 8.39 -20.27 32.15
N SER A 75 7.75 -19.12 31.92
CA SER A 75 6.58 -18.69 32.71
C SER A 75 5.24 -19.32 32.30
N LYS A 76 5.03 -19.58 31.01
CA LYS A 76 3.74 -20.07 30.47
C LYS A 76 3.78 -21.54 30.08
N PHE A 77 4.94 -22.04 29.66
CA PHE A 77 5.09 -23.42 29.21
C PHE A 77 5.91 -24.28 30.18
N THR A 78 6.34 -23.71 31.31
CA THR A 78 7.10 -24.41 32.36
C THR A 78 8.34 -25.12 31.79
N MET A 79 8.91 -24.58 30.72
CA MET A 79 10.11 -25.12 30.07
C MET A 79 11.35 -24.72 30.87
N SER A 80 12.28 -25.65 31.05
CA SER A 80 13.61 -25.39 31.60
C SER A 80 14.60 -25.04 30.49
N GLU A 81 15.74 -24.41 30.85
CA GLU A 81 16.84 -24.28 29.89
C GLU A 81 17.40 -25.66 29.54
N ALA A 82 17.90 -25.80 28.30
CA ALA A 82 18.49 -27.04 27.84
C ALA A 82 19.87 -27.21 28.49
N GLU A 83 20.06 -28.30 29.22
CA GLU A 83 21.33 -28.62 29.86
C GLU A 83 22.25 -29.41 28.92
N VAL A 84 23.56 -29.24 29.07
CA VAL A 84 24.56 -29.99 28.28
C VAL A 84 24.45 -31.47 28.63
N GLY A 85 24.17 -32.32 27.64
CA GLY A 85 23.95 -33.77 27.81
C GLY A 85 22.48 -34.17 28.02
N GLN A 86 21.53 -33.23 27.90
CA GLN A 86 20.10 -33.53 28.00
C GLN A 86 19.59 -34.24 26.73
N ILE A 87 19.07 -35.46 26.89
CA ILE A 87 18.48 -36.23 25.78
C ILE A 87 17.06 -35.74 25.51
N ILE A 88 16.84 -35.14 24.34
CA ILE A 88 15.52 -34.65 23.91
C ILE A 88 14.79 -35.80 23.18
N HIS A 89 13.77 -36.35 23.83
CA HIS A 89 12.90 -37.35 23.19
C HIS A 89 11.85 -36.64 22.31
N ILE A 90 12.16 -36.51 21.02
CA ILE A 90 11.18 -36.07 20.03
C ILE A 90 10.29 -37.27 19.72
N SER A 91 9.01 -37.22 20.08
CA SER A 91 8.04 -38.26 19.73
C SER A 91 7.78 -38.25 18.22
N GLY A 92 8.66 -38.90 17.47
CA GLY A 92 8.69 -39.06 16.02
C GLY A 92 9.92 -39.90 15.66
N ASP A 93 9.85 -40.70 14.59
CA ASP A 93 10.71 -41.84 14.25
C ASP A 93 12.22 -41.55 14.01
N GLN A 94 12.76 -40.41 14.48
CA GLN A 94 14.14 -40.01 14.31
C GLN A 94 14.68 -39.35 15.58
N ILE A 95 15.57 -40.07 16.27
CA ILE A 95 16.38 -39.57 17.37
C ILE A 95 17.40 -38.58 16.79
N ALA A 96 17.34 -37.31 17.19
CA ALA A 96 18.34 -36.31 16.82
C ALA A 96 19.58 -36.48 17.71
N VAL A 97 20.74 -36.66 17.07
CA VAL A 97 22.03 -37.04 17.66
C VAL A 97 22.79 -35.81 18.21
N GLU A 98 23.62 -36.05 19.24
CA GLU A 98 24.55 -35.11 19.88
C GLU A 98 25.52 -34.41 18.91
N GLN A 99 25.75 -33.11 19.11
CA GLN A 99 26.97 -32.38 18.73
C GLN A 99 27.39 -31.45 19.86
#